data_AF-A0A428Y9B8-F1
#
_entry.id   AF-A0A428Y9B8-F1
#
_cell.length_a   1.000
_cell.length_b   1.000
_cell.length_c   1.000
_cell.angle_alpha   90.00
_cell.angle_beta   90.00
_cell.angle_gamma   90.00
#
_symmetry.space_group_name_H-M   'P 1'
#
loop_
_entity.id
_entity.type
_entity.pdbx_description
1 polymer ?
#
loop_
_entity_poly.entity_id
_entity_poly.type
_entity_poly.pdbx_seq_one_letter_code
_entity_poly.pdbx_strand_id
1 'polypeptide(L)'
;MLIAVTVAMAAFAWHDPVVAVFGAAPVLVWCLGMARTEQAGLVYGVILVALAAWILLPRDLGLSGNWVPSVFEVCLFLPVVSALICALGLRAQRSGGCAGAVGLAALIVVGFLMAGSTVLDYAEGYTRNEGVWPGPSGLRVVEREAGCGSGGCTRTMEATGDRAAERMRDYLDSRGFTAPGYNKEWTCRIDGLLLEYKVCAGIKEISPTTVQVSWLI
;
A
#
# COMPACT_ATOMS: atom_id res chain seq x y z
N MET A 1 20.22 7.69 -12.82
CA MET A 1 19.82 6.29 -12.65
C MET A 1 18.83 6.10 -11.49
N LEU A 2 19.14 6.55 -10.26
CA LEU A 2 18.25 6.39 -9.10
C LEU A 2 16.83 6.94 -9.33
N ILE A 3 16.71 8.17 -9.85
CA ILE A 3 15.42 8.78 -10.21
C ILE A 3 14.62 7.88 -11.17
N ALA A 4 15.26 7.30 -12.19
CA ALA A 4 14.59 6.44 -13.14
C ALA A 4 14.10 5.14 -12.48
N VAL A 5 14.88 4.54 -11.59
CA VAL A 5 14.48 3.36 -10.80
C VAL A 5 13.29 3.70 -9.90
N THR A 6 13.34 4.83 -9.21
CA THR A 6 12.25 5.30 -8.36
C THR A 6 10.97 5.56 -9.15
N VAL A 7 11.06 6.21 -10.30
CA VAL A 7 9.91 6.45 -11.18
C VAL A 7 9.35 5.14 -11.72
N ALA A 8 10.21 4.18 -12.10
CA ALA A 8 9.78 2.86 -12.54
C ALA A 8 9.02 2.13 -11.42
N MET A 9 9.54 2.13 -10.19
CA MET A 9 8.87 1.53 -9.04
C MET A 9 7.53 2.21 -8.73
N ALA A 10 7.48 3.54 -8.78
CA ALA A 10 6.23 4.28 -8.59
C ALA A 10 5.20 3.97 -9.68
N ALA A 11 5.64 3.73 -10.92
CA ALA A 11 4.78 3.31 -12.02
C ALA A 11 4.26 1.87 -11.83
N PHE A 12 5.04 0.97 -11.23
CA PHE A 12 4.56 -0.37 -10.87
C PHE A 12 3.55 -0.33 -9.72
N ALA A 13 3.75 0.55 -8.74
CA ALA A 13 2.85 0.76 -7.61
C ALA A 13 1.58 1.60 -7.96
N TRP A 14 1.19 1.67 -9.25
CA TRP A 14 0.08 2.52 -9.71
C TRP A 14 -1.28 2.17 -9.08
N HIS A 15 -1.43 0.95 -8.55
CA HIS A 15 -2.63 0.51 -7.85
C HIS A 15 -2.85 1.27 -6.53
N ASP A 16 -1.78 1.78 -5.92
CA ASP A 16 -1.79 2.55 -4.66
C ASP A 16 -1.01 3.87 -4.85
N PRO A 17 -1.60 4.89 -5.51
CA PRO A 17 -0.89 6.12 -5.89
C PRO A 17 -0.31 6.88 -4.70
N VAL A 18 -0.97 6.80 -3.53
CA VAL A 18 -0.47 7.42 -2.29
C VAL A 18 0.85 6.78 -1.88
N VAL A 19 0.92 5.45 -1.87
CA VAL A 19 2.10 4.67 -1.47
C VAL A 19 3.22 4.91 -2.48
N ALA A 20 2.92 4.95 -3.78
CA ALA A 20 3.87 5.29 -4.84
C ALA A 20 4.51 6.68 -4.65
N VAL A 21 3.68 7.70 -4.35
CA VAL A 21 4.15 9.07 -4.11
C VAL A 21 5.04 9.14 -2.87
N PHE A 22 4.66 8.50 -1.78
CA PHE A 22 5.48 8.49 -0.55
C PHE A 22 6.76 7.66 -0.70
N GLY A 23 6.76 6.63 -1.54
CA GLY A 23 7.96 5.91 -1.96
C GLY A 23 8.93 6.79 -2.75
N ALA A 24 8.41 7.58 -3.70
CA ALA A 24 9.21 8.34 -4.63
C ALA A 24 9.69 9.70 -4.10
N ALA A 25 8.83 10.41 -3.36
CA ALA A 25 9.07 11.78 -2.95
C ALA A 25 10.37 11.96 -2.16
N PRO A 26 10.72 11.12 -1.17
CA PRO A 26 11.96 11.31 -0.42
C PRO A 26 13.22 11.15 -1.29
N VAL A 27 13.21 10.20 -2.22
CA VAL A 27 14.33 10.01 -3.16
C VAL A 27 14.47 11.21 -4.09
N LEU A 28 13.36 11.71 -4.63
CA LEU A 28 13.35 12.89 -5.51
C LEU A 28 13.82 14.14 -4.78
N VAL A 29 13.27 14.40 -3.60
CA VAL A 29 13.66 15.54 -2.74
C VAL A 29 15.15 15.48 -2.41
N TRP A 30 15.66 14.28 -2.07
CA TRP A 30 17.08 14.09 -1.79
C TRP A 30 17.96 14.34 -3.02
N CYS A 31 17.67 13.65 -4.13
CA CYS A 31 18.50 13.69 -5.34
C CYS A 31 18.45 15.04 -6.06
N LEU A 32 17.31 15.74 -6.07
CA LEU A 32 17.15 16.99 -6.81
C LEU A 32 17.45 18.25 -5.97
N GLY A 33 17.26 18.18 -4.66
CA GLY A 33 17.29 19.38 -3.81
C GLY A 33 18.39 19.39 -2.75
N MET A 34 18.66 18.26 -2.09
CA MET A 34 19.47 18.26 -0.86
C MET A 34 20.90 17.75 -1.04
N ALA A 35 21.15 16.87 -2.00
CA ALA A 35 22.48 16.32 -2.23
C ALA A 35 23.44 17.38 -2.79
N ARG A 36 24.48 17.74 -2.02
CA ARG A 36 25.54 18.66 -2.50
C ARG A 36 26.69 17.98 -3.21
N THR A 37 26.88 16.68 -2.97
CA THR A 37 27.95 15.89 -3.59
C THR A 37 27.37 14.65 -4.24
N GLU A 38 27.97 14.21 -5.35
CA GLU A 38 27.52 13.01 -6.07
C GLU A 38 27.58 11.77 -5.20
N GLN A 39 28.65 11.63 -4.42
CA GLN A 39 28.86 10.45 -3.57
C GLN A 39 27.81 10.35 -2.46
N ALA A 40 27.48 11.46 -1.78
CA ALA A 40 26.44 11.44 -0.77
C ALA A 40 25.04 11.34 -1.41
N GLY A 41 24.83 11.97 -2.56
CA GLY A 41 23.62 11.79 -3.37
C GLY A 41 23.37 10.31 -3.67
N LEU A 42 24.41 9.59 -4.09
CA LEU A 42 24.35 8.18 -4.41
C LEU A 42 24.14 7.31 -3.17
N VAL A 43 24.95 7.46 -2.11
CA VAL A 43 24.86 6.60 -0.92
C VAL A 43 23.49 6.70 -0.25
N TYR A 44 23.05 7.91 0.09
CA TYR A 44 21.77 8.09 0.76
C TYR A 44 20.58 7.85 -0.19
N GLY A 45 20.74 8.15 -1.48
CA GLY A 45 19.73 7.83 -2.49
C GLY A 45 19.52 6.33 -2.65
N VAL A 46 20.58 5.51 -2.65
CA VAL A 46 20.48 4.04 -2.67
C VAL A 46 19.79 3.53 -1.41
N ILE A 47 20.12 4.06 -0.22
CA ILE A 47 19.46 3.67 1.04
C ILE A 47 17.95 3.97 0.98
N LEU A 48 17.57 5.16 0.51
CA LEU A 48 16.16 5.54 0.36
C LEU A 48 15.43 4.65 -0.66
N VAL A 49 16.07 4.33 -1.80
CA VAL A 49 15.49 3.41 -2.79
C VAL A 49 15.34 2.00 -2.23
N ALA A 50 16.34 1.49 -1.49
CA ALA A 50 16.27 0.18 -0.86
C ALA A 50 15.14 0.11 0.18
N LEU A 51 14.97 1.17 0.98
CA LEU A 51 13.87 1.30 1.93
C LEU A 51 12.51 1.34 1.22
N ALA A 52 12.38 2.16 0.17
CA ALA A 52 11.16 2.20 -0.63
C ALA A 52 10.86 0.84 -1.27
N ALA A 53 11.87 0.14 -1.78
CA ALA A 53 11.71 -1.19 -2.38
C ALA A 53 11.26 -2.23 -1.36
N TRP A 54 11.85 -2.21 -0.16
CA TRP A 54 11.46 -3.09 0.93
C TRP A 54 9.98 -2.93 1.33
N ILE A 55 9.45 -1.69 1.27
CA ILE A 55 8.07 -1.40 1.65
C ILE A 55 7.10 -1.67 0.49
N LEU A 56 7.46 -1.30 -0.74
CA LEU A 56 6.58 -1.39 -1.91
C LEU A 56 6.50 -2.81 -2.48
N LEU A 57 7.65 -3.49 -2.62
CA LEU A 57 7.70 -4.77 -3.33
C LEU A 57 6.84 -5.86 -2.70
N PRO A 58 6.85 -6.08 -1.36
CA PRO A 58 6.01 -7.12 -0.77
C PRO A 58 4.52 -6.90 -1.07
N ARG A 59 4.07 -5.65 -1.01
CA ARG A 59 2.67 -5.27 -1.29
C ARG A 59 2.32 -5.49 -2.76
N ASP A 60 3.16 -5.05 -3.68
CA ASP A 60 2.94 -5.20 -5.12
C ASP A 60 2.98 -6.68 -5.55
N LEU A 61 3.81 -7.49 -4.88
CA LEU A 61 3.86 -8.94 -5.07
C LEU A 61 2.68 -9.69 -4.44
N GLY A 62 1.76 -8.98 -3.78
CA GLY A 62 0.60 -9.59 -3.10
C GLY A 62 0.99 -10.43 -1.88
N LEU A 63 2.17 -10.21 -1.32
CA LEU A 63 2.58 -10.85 -0.07
C LEU A 63 1.79 -10.24 1.07
N SER A 64 1.45 -11.06 2.06
CA SER A 64 0.67 -10.66 3.23
C SER A 64 1.33 -11.12 4.54
N GLY A 65 0.82 -10.60 5.64
CA GLY A 65 1.21 -10.96 7.00
C GLY A 65 1.86 -9.80 7.76
N ASN A 66 2.16 -10.06 9.04
CA ASN A 66 2.59 -9.04 10.00
C ASN A 66 3.97 -8.41 9.71
N TRP A 67 4.63 -8.80 8.62
CA TRP A 67 5.90 -8.24 8.17
C TRP A 67 5.73 -7.29 6.97
N VAL A 68 4.55 -7.30 6.33
CA VAL A 68 4.19 -6.43 5.22
C VAL A 68 3.59 -5.14 5.81
N PRO A 69 4.21 -3.97 5.59
CA PRO A 69 3.71 -2.73 6.13
C PRO A 69 2.29 -2.41 5.64
N SER A 70 1.40 -2.02 6.54
CA SER A 70 0.07 -1.52 6.15
C SER A 70 0.17 -0.14 5.51
N VAL A 71 -0.86 0.31 4.77
CA VAL A 71 -0.86 1.63 4.10
C VAL A 71 -0.62 2.76 5.12
N PHE A 72 -1.24 2.65 6.29
CA PHE A 72 -1.04 3.56 7.41
C PHE A 72 0.43 3.65 7.82
N GLU A 73 1.08 2.49 7.96
CA GLU A 73 2.48 2.41 8.38
C GLU A 73 3.41 2.99 7.33
N VAL A 74 3.10 2.80 6.04
CA VAL A 74 3.84 3.47 4.98
C VAL A 74 3.72 4.99 5.10
N CYS A 75 2.50 5.51 5.20
CA CYS A 75 2.27 6.96 5.32
C CYS A 75 2.88 7.56 6.59
N LEU A 76 2.96 6.79 7.68
CA LEU A 76 3.53 7.26 8.95
C LEU A 76 5.05 7.11 9.01
N PHE A 77 5.56 5.88 8.82
CA PHE A 77 6.97 5.57 9.08
C PHE A 77 7.88 5.96 7.95
N LEU A 78 7.47 5.81 6.68
CA LEU A 78 8.36 6.08 5.57
C LEU A 78 8.80 7.56 5.52
N PRO A 79 7.91 8.56 5.72
CA PRO A 79 8.32 9.95 5.82
C PRO A 79 9.27 10.24 6.98
N VAL A 80 9.02 9.64 8.16
CA VAL A 80 9.85 9.83 9.36
C VAL A 80 11.24 9.23 9.17
N VAL A 81 11.31 7.97 8.73
CA VAL A 81 12.59 7.28 8.49
C VAL A 81 13.36 7.95 7.37
N SER A 82 12.69 8.33 6.28
CA SER A 82 13.34 9.05 5.18
C SER A 82 13.86 10.41 5.62
N ALA A 83 13.08 11.15 6.40
CA ALA A 83 13.52 12.44 6.94
C ALA A 83 14.74 12.28 7.85
N LEU A 84 14.80 11.23 8.66
CA LEU A 84 15.95 10.91 9.49
C LEU A 84 17.19 10.57 8.64
N ILE A 85 17.04 9.75 7.60
CA ILE A 85 18.13 9.41 6.66
C ILE A 85 18.67 10.68 5.99
N CYS A 86 17.77 11.54 5.49
CA CYS A 86 18.15 12.81 4.88
C CYS A 86 18.83 13.75 5.88
N ALA A 87 18.34 13.83 7.13
CA ALA A 87 18.96 14.63 8.19
C ALA A 87 20.39 14.16 8.50
N LEU A 88 20.61 12.84 8.57
CA LEU A 88 21.93 12.26 8.75
C LEU A 88 22.86 12.61 7.58
N GLY A 89 22.37 12.57 6.35
CA GLY A 89 23.14 12.97 5.16
C GLY A 89 23.49 14.45 5.14
N LEU A 90 22.55 15.34 5.50
CA LEU A 90 22.82 16.78 5.63
C LEU A 90 23.85 17.06 6.73
N ARG A 91 23.76 16.35 7.87
CA ARG A 91 24.72 16.47 8.97
C ARG A 91 26.11 16.00 8.55
N ALA A 92 26.22 14.88 7.84
CA ALA A 92 27.49 14.37 7.32
C ALA A 92 28.16 15.36 6.36
N GLN A 93 27.37 16.07 5.55
CA GLN A 93 27.85 17.11 4.64
C GLN A 93 28.11 18.47 5.32
N ARG A 94 27.89 18.59 6.64
CA ARG A 94 27.91 19.87 7.40
C ARG A 94 27.02 20.96 6.77
N SER A 95 25.94 20.54 6.11
CA SER A 95 25.05 21.37 5.30
C SER A 95 23.71 21.59 6.03
N GLY A 96 23.77 21.99 7.29
CA GLY A 96 22.59 22.14 8.17
C GLY A 96 21.85 23.48 8.00
N GLY A 97 21.51 23.88 6.78
CA GLY A 97 20.76 25.12 6.56
C GLY A 97 19.28 25.00 6.96
N CYS A 98 18.65 26.12 7.35
CA CYS A 98 17.22 26.18 7.72
C CYS A 98 16.30 25.58 6.64
N ALA A 99 16.63 25.78 5.35
CA ALA A 99 15.85 25.24 4.24
C ALA A 99 15.75 23.70 4.26
N GLY A 100 16.83 23.01 4.65
CA GLY A 100 16.82 21.55 4.79
C GLY A 100 15.91 21.09 5.92
N ALA A 101 15.99 21.75 7.09
CA ALA A 101 15.13 21.45 8.23
C ALA A 101 13.64 21.66 7.92
N VAL A 102 13.30 22.76 7.23
CA VAL A 102 11.92 23.04 6.80
C VAL A 102 11.40 21.97 5.84
N GLY A 103 12.20 21.56 4.85
CA GLY A 103 11.80 20.50 3.91
C GLY A 103 11.54 19.16 4.59
N LEU A 104 12.38 18.79 5.56
CA LEU A 104 12.20 17.55 6.34
C LEU A 104 10.97 17.61 7.25
N ALA A 105 10.74 18.74 7.91
CA ALA A 105 9.55 18.95 8.73
C ALA A 105 8.28 18.88 7.88
N ALA A 106 8.27 19.51 6.70
CA ALA A 106 7.16 19.46 5.77
C ALA A 106 6.86 18.02 5.31
N LEU A 107 7.88 17.23 4.97
CA LEU A 107 7.73 15.82 4.59
C LEU A 107 7.05 15.00 5.71
N ILE A 108 7.51 15.20 6.95
CA ILE A 108 6.93 14.53 8.12
C ILE A 108 5.46 14.95 8.29
N VAL A 109 5.17 16.25 8.30
CA VAL A 109 3.79 16.77 8.49
C VAL A 109 2.85 16.23 7.40
N VAL A 110 3.26 16.25 6.13
CA VAL A 110 2.47 15.69 5.03
C VAL A 110 2.23 14.20 5.22
N GLY A 111 3.25 13.45 5.67
CA GLY A 111 3.11 12.04 6.06
C GLY A 111 2.05 11.81 7.13
N PHE A 112 2.11 12.56 8.23
CA PHE A 112 1.13 12.48 9.31
C PHE A 112 -0.28 12.85 8.87
N LEU A 113 -0.44 13.88 8.06
CA LEU A 113 -1.76 14.29 7.53
C LEU A 113 -2.37 13.18 6.66
N MET A 114 -1.55 12.56 5.79
CA MET A 114 -2.01 11.47 4.94
C MET A 114 -2.26 10.18 5.73
N ALA A 115 -1.44 9.88 6.75
CA ALA A 115 -1.72 8.78 7.66
C ALA A 115 -3.07 9.02 8.38
N GLY A 116 -3.30 10.23 8.89
CA GLY A 116 -4.56 10.62 9.52
C GLY A 116 -5.76 10.50 8.59
N SER A 117 -5.66 10.98 7.34
CA SER A 117 -6.75 10.84 6.36
C SER A 117 -7.02 9.37 6.01
N THR A 118 -5.98 8.55 5.86
CA THR A 118 -6.19 7.10 5.61
C THR A 118 -6.85 6.40 6.79
N VAL A 119 -6.52 6.77 8.03
CA VAL A 119 -7.19 6.22 9.22
C VAL A 119 -8.66 6.61 9.24
N LEU A 120 -9.00 7.83 8.85
CA LEU A 120 -10.39 8.26 8.74
C LEU A 120 -11.14 7.50 7.65
N ASP A 121 -10.55 7.38 6.44
CA ASP A 121 -11.11 6.57 5.35
C ASP A 121 -11.40 5.12 5.82
N TYR A 122 -10.49 4.53 6.61
CA TYR A 122 -10.65 3.21 7.18
C TYR A 122 -11.69 3.13 8.29
N ALA A 123 -11.74 4.13 9.18
CA ALA A 123 -12.72 4.19 10.25
C ALA A 123 -14.15 4.35 9.71
N GLU A 124 -14.30 5.04 8.58
CA GLU A 124 -15.57 5.14 7.84
C GLU A 124 -15.90 3.85 7.07
N GLY A 125 -14.98 2.89 7.02
CA GLY A 125 -15.19 1.54 6.50
C GLY A 125 -15.10 1.44 4.98
N TYR A 126 -14.53 2.41 4.28
CA TYR A 126 -14.46 2.38 2.83
C TYR A 126 -13.41 1.36 2.35
N THR A 127 -13.86 0.14 2.08
CA THR A 127 -13.07 -0.90 1.42
C THR A 127 -12.67 -0.43 0.02
N ARG A 128 -11.37 -0.17 -0.19
CA ARG A 128 -10.84 0.16 -1.51
C ARG A 128 -10.76 -1.12 -2.34
N ASN A 129 -9.90 -1.15 -3.35
CA ASN A 129 -9.72 -2.33 -4.19
C ASN A 129 -8.97 -3.47 -3.48
N GLU A 130 -8.49 -3.25 -2.25
CA GLU A 130 -7.77 -4.18 -1.37
C GLU A 130 -6.64 -4.98 -2.05
N GLY A 131 -6.04 -4.42 -3.11
CA GLY A 131 -5.02 -5.09 -3.92
C GLY A 131 -5.55 -6.30 -4.72
N VAL A 132 -6.86 -6.44 -4.84
CA VAL A 132 -7.54 -7.57 -5.51
C VAL A 132 -7.89 -7.20 -6.96
N TRP A 133 -7.85 -5.91 -7.32
CA TRP A 133 -7.94 -5.47 -8.72
C TRP A 133 -6.57 -5.41 -9.40
N PRO A 134 -6.46 -5.82 -10.68
CA PRO A 134 -7.50 -6.43 -11.51
C PRO A 134 -7.87 -7.84 -11.03
N GLY A 135 -9.11 -8.25 -11.25
CA GLY A 135 -9.57 -9.60 -10.88
C GLY A 135 -8.86 -10.72 -11.66
N PRO A 136 -9.09 -11.99 -11.30
CA PRO A 136 -8.38 -13.12 -11.90
C PRO A 136 -8.63 -13.21 -13.40
N SER A 137 -7.58 -13.59 -14.13
CA SER A 137 -7.67 -13.76 -15.58
C SER A 137 -8.77 -14.76 -15.97
N GLY A 138 -9.51 -14.42 -17.02
CA GLY A 138 -10.61 -15.26 -17.51
C GLY A 138 -11.92 -15.13 -16.73
N LEU A 139 -12.01 -14.27 -15.70
CA LEU A 139 -13.29 -13.82 -15.15
C LEU A 139 -13.58 -12.39 -15.56
N ARG A 140 -14.83 -12.12 -15.94
CA ARG A 140 -15.31 -10.76 -16.10
C ARG A 140 -15.78 -10.26 -14.74
N VAL A 141 -15.06 -9.28 -14.22
CA VAL A 141 -15.36 -8.65 -12.95
C VAL A 141 -16.14 -7.36 -13.18
N VAL A 142 -17.26 -7.23 -12.47
CA VAL A 142 -18.08 -6.03 -12.43
C VAL A 142 -18.25 -5.62 -10.97
N GLU A 143 -17.93 -4.37 -10.70
CA GLU A 143 -18.22 -3.79 -9.41
C GLU A 143 -19.72 -3.53 -9.29
N ARG A 144 -20.33 -4.02 -8.22
CA ARG A 144 -21.74 -3.81 -7.89
C ARG A 144 -21.86 -2.65 -6.90
N GLU A 145 -23.08 -2.40 -6.43
CA GLU A 145 -23.37 -1.32 -5.49
C GLU A 145 -22.46 -1.39 -4.25
N ALA A 146 -21.86 -0.25 -3.93
CA ALA A 146 -21.25 0.02 -2.64
C ALA A 146 -22.33 0.59 -1.72
N GLY A 147 -22.51 -0.01 -0.55
CA GLY A 147 -23.49 0.41 0.44
C GLY A 147 -22.81 0.79 1.74
N CYS A 148 -23.03 2.01 2.22
CA CYS A 148 -22.57 2.47 3.52
C CYS A 148 -23.74 2.61 4.50
N GLY A 149 -23.60 2.06 5.70
CA GLY A 149 -24.59 2.19 6.77
C GLY A 149 -23.92 2.37 8.14
N SER A 150 -24.70 2.37 9.21
CA SER A 150 -24.21 2.55 10.59
C SER A 150 -23.23 1.47 11.06
N GLY A 151 -23.08 0.37 10.30
CA GLY A 151 -22.14 -0.73 10.55
C GLY A 151 -20.92 -0.75 9.63
N GLY A 152 -20.66 0.32 8.88
CA GLY A 152 -19.54 0.42 7.93
C GLY A 152 -20.00 0.39 6.46
N CYS A 153 -19.03 0.49 5.55
CA CYS A 153 -19.27 0.33 4.13
C CYS A 153 -18.96 -1.11 3.68
N THR A 154 -19.89 -1.67 2.93
CA THR A 154 -19.71 -2.95 2.25
C THR A 154 -19.59 -2.68 0.77
N ARG A 155 -18.64 -3.37 0.14
CA ARG A 155 -18.48 -3.36 -1.31
C ARG A 155 -18.72 -4.75 -1.82
N THR A 156 -19.53 -4.86 -2.86
CA THR A 156 -19.79 -6.13 -3.51
C THR A 156 -19.22 -6.12 -4.92
N MET A 157 -18.62 -7.24 -5.28
CA MET A 157 -18.05 -7.48 -6.60
C MET A 157 -18.68 -8.73 -7.16
N GLU A 158 -19.06 -8.70 -8.42
CA GLU A 158 -19.53 -9.88 -9.13
C GLU A 158 -18.51 -10.30 -10.16
N ALA A 159 -18.13 -11.57 -10.15
CA ALA A 159 -17.26 -12.16 -11.15
C ALA A 159 -18.01 -13.25 -11.90
N THR A 160 -17.94 -13.18 -13.23
CA THR A 160 -18.62 -14.11 -14.14
C THR A 160 -17.61 -14.83 -15.02
N GLY A 161 -17.79 -16.14 -15.19
CA GLY A 161 -16.93 -17.01 -16.00
C GLY A 161 -16.94 -18.47 -15.52
N ASP A 162 -16.30 -19.35 -16.27
CA ASP A 162 -16.24 -20.77 -15.90
C ASP A 162 -15.52 -20.99 -14.57
N ARG A 163 -16.15 -21.78 -13.70
CA ARG A 163 -15.62 -22.11 -12.36
C ARG A 163 -15.30 -20.84 -11.55
N ALA A 164 -16.17 -19.83 -11.66
CA ALA A 164 -15.95 -18.50 -11.08
C ALA A 164 -15.61 -18.53 -9.58
N ALA A 165 -16.36 -19.31 -8.80
CA ALA A 165 -16.16 -19.41 -7.36
C ALA A 165 -14.80 -20.03 -7.01
N GLU A 166 -14.38 -21.09 -7.71
CA GLU A 166 -13.09 -21.74 -7.48
C GLU A 166 -11.93 -20.84 -7.88
N ARG A 167 -11.97 -20.25 -9.08
CA ARG A 167 -10.94 -19.30 -9.54
C ARG A 167 -10.81 -18.09 -8.63
N MET A 168 -11.92 -17.61 -8.07
CA MET A 168 -11.89 -16.51 -7.12
C MET A 168 -11.25 -16.91 -5.79
N ARG A 169 -11.55 -18.12 -5.27
CA ARG A 169 -10.89 -18.64 -4.06
C ARG A 169 -9.39 -18.79 -4.27
N ASP A 170 -8.97 -19.41 -5.36
CA ASP A 170 -7.54 -19.57 -5.71
C ASP A 170 -6.85 -18.22 -5.85
N TYR A 171 -7.53 -17.24 -6.44
CA TYR A 171 -7.02 -15.89 -6.58
C TYR A 171 -6.86 -15.18 -5.23
N LEU A 172 -7.84 -15.24 -4.35
CA LEU A 172 -7.74 -14.66 -3.00
C LEU A 172 -6.64 -15.35 -2.18
N ASP A 173 -6.51 -16.68 -2.26
CA ASP A 173 -5.44 -17.43 -1.61
C ASP A 173 -4.06 -16.97 -2.12
N SER A 174 -3.91 -16.79 -3.43
CA SER A 174 -2.67 -16.24 -4.03
C SER A 174 -2.35 -14.80 -3.60
N ARG A 175 -3.35 -14.07 -3.07
CA ARG A 175 -3.22 -12.73 -2.50
C ARG A 175 -3.09 -12.74 -0.98
N GLY A 176 -2.91 -13.92 -0.38
CA GLY A 176 -2.68 -14.09 1.04
C GLY A 176 -3.93 -14.03 1.92
N PHE A 177 -5.12 -14.21 1.34
CA PHE A 177 -6.36 -14.40 2.10
C PHE A 177 -6.48 -15.85 2.54
N THR A 178 -6.61 -16.07 3.85
CA THR A 178 -6.71 -17.42 4.42
C THR A 178 -8.04 -17.58 5.16
N ALA A 179 -8.64 -18.77 5.09
CA ALA A 179 -9.86 -19.06 5.84
C ALA A 179 -9.54 -19.18 7.34
N PRO A 180 -10.17 -18.40 8.23
CA PRO A 180 -10.03 -18.60 9.67
C PRO A 180 -10.63 -19.96 10.03
N GLY A 181 -9.91 -20.78 10.80
CA GLY A 181 -10.16 -22.22 10.97
C GLY A 181 -11.58 -22.65 11.41
N TYR A 182 -12.44 -21.72 11.84
CA TYR A 182 -13.83 -22.00 12.23
C TYR A 182 -14.88 -21.52 11.22
N ASN A 183 -14.55 -20.61 10.30
CA ASN A 183 -15.51 -20.04 9.36
C ASN A 183 -15.00 -20.16 7.93
N LYS A 184 -15.58 -21.09 7.16
CA LYS A 184 -15.23 -21.32 5.75
C LYS A 184 -15.86 -20.30 4.79
N GLU A 185 -16.79 -19.48 5.27
CA GLU A 185 -17.50 -18.51 4.42
C GLU A 185 -16.67 -17.26 4.14
N TRP A 186 -15.73 -16.95 5.04
CA TRP A 186 -14.87 -15.77 4.96
C TRP A 186 -13.42 -16.19 4.83
N THR A 187 -12.68 -15.44 4.03
CA THR A 187 -11.23 -15.53 3.96
C THR A 187 -10.67 -14.17 4.34
N CYS A 188 -9.64 -14.10 5.17
CA CYS A 188 -9.12 -12.84 5.66
C CYS A 188 -7.63 -12.71 5.36
N ARG A 189 -7.22 -11.49 5.01
CA ARG A 189 -5.82 -11.05 4.94
C ARG A 189 -5.56 -10.13 6.12
N ILE A 190 -4.41 -10.32 6.76
CA ILE A 190 -3.94 -9.46 7.85
C ILE A 190 -2.58 -8.91 7.40
N ASP A 191 -2.48 -7.59 7.34
CA ASP A 191 -1.28 -6.84 7.00
C ASP A 191 -0.92 -5.89 8.14
N GLY A 192 0.32 -5.42 8.22
CA GLY A 192 0.76 -4.44 9.21
C GLY A 192 1.72 -4.99 10.26
N LEU A 193 2.78 -4.22 10.53
CA LEU A 193 3.85 -4.51 11.49
C LEU A 193 3.49 -4.18 12.94
N LEU A 194 2.80 -3.06 13.14
CA LEU A 194 2.46 -2.43 14.41
C LEU A 194 0.95 -2.22 14.54
N LEU A 195 0.29 -1.79 13.46
CA LEU A 195 -1.16 -1.73 13.38
C LEU A 195 -1.66 -2.79 12.41
N GLU A 196 -2.20 -3.87 12.97
CA GLU A 196 -2.85 -4.92 12.21
C GLU A 196 -4.05 -4.35 11.45
N TYR A 197 -3.99 -4.47 10.14
CA TYR A 197 -5.05 -4.16 9.21
C TYR A 197 -5.61 -5.48 8.69
N LYS A 198 -6.84 -5.78 9.07
CA LYS A 198 -7.53 -7.01 8.69
C LYS A 198 -8.61 -6.70 7.66
N VAL A 199 -8.62 -7.46 6.58
CA VAL A 199 -9.67 -7.40 5.55
C VAL A 199 -10.17 -8.80 5.30
N CYS A 200 -11.47 -8.99 5.34
CA CYS A 200 -12.12 -10.24 5.03
C CYS A 200 -12.95 -10.15 3.75
N ALA A 201 -12.96 -11.24 3.00
CA ALA A 201 -13.71 -11.44 1.77
C ALA A 201 -14.64 -12.65 1.96
N GLY A 202 -15.94 -12.43 1.80
CA GLY A 202 -16.96 -13.47 1.76
C GLY A 202 -17.22 -13.86 0.32
N ILE A 203 -17.18 -15.16 0.01
CA ILE A 203 -17.45 -15.66 -1.36
C ILE A 203 -18.80 -16.38 -1.37
N LYS A 204 -19.76 -15.79 -2.08
CA LYS A 204 -21.10 -16.35 -2.28
C LYS A 204 -21.29 -16.79 -3.72
N GLU A 205 -21.43 -18.08 -3.92
CA GLU A 205 -21.75 -18.65 -5.24
C GLU A 205 -23.23 -18.36 -5.58
N ILE A 206 -23.47 -17.63 -6.66
CA ILE A 206 -24.82 -17.33 -7.15
C ILE A 206 -25.23 -18.38 -8.18
N SER A 207 -24.30 -18.76 -9.05
CA SER A 207 -24.47 -19.79 -10.07
C SER A 207 -23.12 -20.45 -10.37
N PRO A 208 -23.08 -21.57 -11.13
CA PRO A 208 -21.82 -22.22 -11.51
C PRO A 208 -20.84 -21.31 -12.27
N THR A 209 -21.36 -20.24 -12.88
CA THR A 209 -20.58 -19.28 -13.66
C THR A 209 -20.54 -17.89 -13.03
N THR A 210 -21.13 -17.69 -11.85
CA THR A 210 -21.27 -16.36 -11.23
C THR A 210 -21.01 -16.44 -9.74
N VAL A 211 -20.10 -15.59 -9.27
CA VAL A 211 -19.78 -15.47 -7.85
C VAL A 211 -19.85 -14.02 -7.41
N GLN A 212 -20.37 -13.81 -6.21
CA GLN A 212 -20.37 -12.53 -5.52
C GLN A 212 -19.32 -12.56 -4.41
N VAL A 213 -18.48 -11.53 -4.37
CA VAL A 213 -17.48 -11.29 -3.34
C VAL A 213 -17.91 -10.08 -2.53
N SER A 214 -18.04 -10.23 -1.23
CA SER A 214 -18.36 -9.14 -0.29
C SER A 214 -17.17 -8.85 0.60
N TRP A 215 -16.79 -7.58 0.71
CA TRP A 215 -15.67 -7.14 1.55
C TRP A 215 -16.15 -6.64 2.91
N LEU A 216 -15.38 -6.97 3.95
CA LEU A 216 -15.58 -6.54 5.33
C LEU A 216 -14.23 -6.19 5.95
N ILE A 217 -14.14 -5.05 6.64
CA ILE A 217 -12.97 -4.64 7.45
C ILE A 217 -13.30 -4.89 8.92
#